data_AF-A0AAJ0PT38-F1
#
_entry.id   AF-A0AAJ0PT38-F1
#
_cell.length_a   1.000
_cell.length_b   1.000
_cell.length_c   1.000
_cell.angle_alpha   90.00
_cell.angle_beta   90.00
_cell.angle_gamma   90.00
#
_symmetry.space_group_name_H-M   'P 1'
#
loop_
_entity.id
_entity.type
_entity.pdbx_description
1 polymer ?
#
loop_
_entity_poly.entity_id
_entity_poly.type
_entity_poly.pdbx_seq_one_letter_code
_entity_poly.pdbx_strand_id
1 'polypeptide(L)'
;MRWQYPTAAALAIAAFVWACARIVSTDAAPAAAPAERAESTVPAAQANAFTAASSAAPRSAPPPLPPRVAEYIAHEYANSAVTREALTQIAYGWSQAVNDVRDPADAKTAGDAIAKGIACALSARVLVKAGVDQQTMLDRIKGTRAVMLDTEADTLAYIRFQSLAGGQFFDDPGSASCGFNPTSMPN
;
A
#
# COMPACT_ATOMS: atom_id res chain seq x y z
N MET A 1 -8.52 40.36 -35.22
CA MET A 1 -8.02 40.24 -33.82
C MET A 1 -8.71 39.01 -33.21
N ARG A 2 -8.11 37.93 -32.72
CA ARG A 2 -6.74 37.58 -32.32
C ARG A 2 -6.60 36.05 -32.47
N TRP A 3 -5.76 35.59 -33.39
CA TRP A 3 -5.19 34.24 -33.32
C TRP A 3 -3.80 34.39 -32.69
N GLN A 4 -3.72 34.34 -31.36
CA GLN A 4 -2.47 34.56 -30.62
C GLN A 4 -2.20 33.53 -29.53
N TYR A 5 -3.01 32.48 -29.40
CA TYR A 5 -2.87 31.51 -28.30
C TYR A 5 -2.23 30.14 -28.62
N PRO A 6 -2.05 29.66 -29.87
CA PRO A 6 -1.44 28.34 -30.05
C PRO A 6 0.11 28.35 -29.97
N THR A 7 0.76 29.51 -30.09
CA THR A 7 2.23 29.60 -30.12
C THR A 7 2.89 29.66 -28.74
N ALA A 8 2.18 30.18 -27.72
CA ALA A 8 2.72 30.27 -26.36
C ALA A 8 2.81 28.89 -25.67
N ALA A 9 1.87 27.99 -25.96
CA ALA A 9 1.86 26.64 -25.37
C ALA A 9 3.01 25.75 -25.90
N ALA A 10 3.38 25.91 -27.18
CA ALA A 10 4.45 25.11 -27.80
C ALA A 10 5.85 25.46 -27.25
N LEU A 11 6.10 26.73 -26.93
CA LEU A 11 7.39 27.17 -26.38
C LEU A 11 7.61 26.73 -24.92
N ALA A 12 6.53 26.64 -24.12
CA ALA A 12 6.63 26.18 -22.74
C ALA A 12 7.00 24.69 -22.64
N ILE A 13 6.52 23.87 -23.56
CA ILE A 13 6.81 22.42 -23.60
C ILE A 13 8.26 22.18 -24.03
N ALA A 14 8.77 22.94 -25.02
CA ALA A 14 10.16 22.81 -25.47
C ALA A 14 11.18 23.19 -24.38
N ALA A 15 10.88 24.20 -23.55
CA ALA A 15 11.73 24.60 -22.43
C ALA A 15 11.78 23.54 -21.32
N PHE A 16 10.66 22.87 -21.03
CA PHE A 16 10.59 21.85 -20.00
C PHE A 16 11.36 20.57 -20.39
N VAL A 17 11.29 20.18 -21.67
CA VAL A 17 12.03 19.01 -22.19
C VAL A 17 13.55 19.25 -22.20
N TRP A 18 14.01 20.48 -22.49
CA TRP A 18 15.44 20.81 -22.46
C TRP A 18 16.02 20.84 -21.02
N ALA A 19 15.22 21.28 -20.04
CA ALA A 19 15.62 21.27 -18.64
C ALA A 19 15.75 19.83 -18.07
N CYS A 20 14.84 18.91 -18.43
CA CYS A 20 14.92 17.53 -17.97
C CYS A 20 16.12 16.75 -18.56
N ALA A 21 16.53 17.04 -19.81
CA ALA A 21 17.68 16.39 -20.45
C ALA A 21 19.04 16.76 -19.80
N ARG A 22 19.15 17.97 -19.23
CA ARG A 22 20.38 18.43 -18.55
C ARG A 22 20.56 17.83 -17.15
N ILE A 23 19.48 17.47 -16.46
CA ILE A 23 19.55 16.92 -15.09
C ILE A 23 19.97 15.43 -15.12
N VAL A 24 19.62 14.68 -16.16
CA VAL A 24 19.98 13.26 -16.30
C VAL A 24 21.42 13.07 -16.80
N SER A 25 22.07 14.11 -17.33
CA SER A 25 23.41 14.00 -17.96
C SER A 25 24.57 14.40 -17.04
N THR A 26 24.35 14.56 -15.72
CA THR A 26 25.40 14.98 -14.78
C THR A 26 25.44 14.12 -13.53
N ASP A 27 25.67 12.82 -13.70
CA ASP A 27 26.48 12.05 -12.73
C ASP A 27 27.03 10.78 -13.39
N ALA A 28 28.07 10.97 -14.20
CA ALA A 28 28.96 9.90 -14.63
C ALA A 28 30.34 10.20 -14.07
N ALA A 29 30.55 9.87 -12.80
CA ALA A 29 31.88 9.83 -12.21
C ALA A 29 32.68 8.67 -12.85
N PRO A 30 33.97 8.85 -13.20
CA PRO A 30 34.72 7.84 -13.95
C PRO A 30 35.04 6.61 -13.09
N ALA A 31 34.86 5.44 -13.69
CA ALA A 31 35.41 4.19 -13.20
C ALA A 31 36.94 4.21 -13.29
N ALA A 32 37.62 3.95 -12.17
CA ALA A 32 39.01 3.54 -12.13
C ALA A 32 39.08 2.05 -11.75
N ALA A 33 39.79 1.26 -12.56
CA ALA A 33 40.18 -0.12 -12.33
C ALA A 33 41.72 -0.22 -12.41
N PRO A 34 42.37 -1.37 -12.18
CA PRO A 34 42.30 -2.32 -11.05
C PRO A 34 43.72 -2.57 -10.44
N ALA A 35 43.79 -3.03 -9.19
CA ALA A 35 44.96 -3.72 -8.57
C ALA A 35 44.47 -4.33 -7.25
N GLU A 36 44.84 -5.51 -6.76
CA GLU A 36 45.79 -6.54 -7.15
C GLU A 36 45.33 -7.82 -6.42
N ARG A 37 45.69 -8.97 -6.98
CA ARG A 37 45.41 -10.30 -6.46
C ARG A 37 46.23 -10.54 -5.18
N ALA A 38 45.58 -10.93 -4.08
CA ALA A 38 46.22 -11.66 -2.98
C ALA A 38 45.30 -12.83 -2.59
N GLU A 39 45.79 -14.02 -2.85
CA GLU A 39 45.18 -15.31 -2.52
C GLU A 39 45.76 -15.76 -1.17
N SER A 40 44.90 -16.06 -0.18
CA SER A 40 45.23 -16.99 0.89
C SER A 40 44.00 -17.41 1.70
N THR A 41 43.54 -18.61 1.37
CA THR A 41 43.32 -19.75 2.27
C THR A 41 42.35 -19.59 3.47
N VAL A 42 41.22 -20.27 3.34
CA VAL A 42 40.21 -20.63 4.35
C VAL A 42 40.86 -21.43 5.50
N PRO A 43 40.35 -21.31 6.74
CA PRO A 43 39.65 -22.47 7.29
C PRO A 43 38.30 -22.13 7.92
N ALA A 44 37.40 -23.10 7.82
CA ALA A 44 36.05 -23.11 8.36
C ALA A 44 35.99 -22.82 9.87
N ALA A 45 34.97 -22.05 10.29
CA ALA A 45 34.51 -22.04 11.68
C ALA A 45 33.00 -21.74 11.75
N GLN A 46 32.25 -22.83 11.93
CA GLN A 46 31.07 -22.98 12.78
C GLN A 46 29.83 -22.13 12.48
N ALA A 47 28.79 -22.88 12.08
CA ALA A 47 27.39 -22.54 12.21
C ALA A 47 27.06 -22.00 13.61
N ASN A 48 26.41 -20.84 13.64
CA ASN A 48 25.40 -20.56 14.64
C ASN A 48 24.16 -20.09 13.90
N ALA A 49 23.26 -21.06 13.67
CA ALA A 49 21.88 -20.78 13.39
C ALA A 49 21.34 -19.99 14.58
N PHE A 50 21.29 -18.66 14.45
CA PHE A 50 20.45 -17.84 15.31
C PHE A 50 19.01 -18.15 14.91
N THR A 51 18.45 -19.16 15.57
CA THR A 51 17.01 -19.38 15.64
C THR A 51 16.43 -18.18 16.39
N ALA A 52 16.21 -17.08 15.68
CA ALA A 52 15.33 -16.02 16.13
C ALA A 52 13.91 -16.60 16.10
N ALA A 53 13.56 -17.32 17.17
CA ALA A 53 12.18 -17.63 17.48
C ALA A 53 11.50 -16.30 17.81
N SER A 54 10.96 -15.65 16.78
CA SER A 54 10.05 -14.52 16.92
C SER A 54 8.87 -15.00 17.76
N SER A 55 8.97 -14.76 19.06
CA SER A 55 7.84 -14.79 19.97
C SER A 55 7.00 -13.57 19.65
N ALA A 56 6.27 -13.62 18.53
CA ALA A 56 5.23 -12.65 18.26
C ALA A 56 4.19 -12.87 19.35
N ALA A 57 4.13 -11.94 20.30
CA ALA A 57 3.06 -11.88 21.28
C ALA A 57 1.71 -12.05 20.54
N PRO A 58 0.74 -12.79 21.10
CA PRO A 58 -0.57 -12.91 20.48
C PRO A 58 -1.11 -11.50 20.32
N ARG A 59 -1.25 -11.05 19.07
CA ARG A 59 -1.89 -9.76 18.81
C ARG A 59 -3.30 -9.86 19.36
N SER A 60 -3.64 -8.97 20.30
CA SER A 60 -5.01 -8.73 20.72
C SER A 60 -5.87 -8.64 19.47
N ALA A 61 -7.02 -9.34 19.48
CA ALA A 61 -7.93 -9.28 18.34
C ALA A 61 -8.20 -7.81 17.98
N PRO A 62 -8.15 -7.43 16.69
CA PRO A 62 -8.38 -6.05 16.29
C PRO A 62 -9.73 -5.58 16.81
N PRO A 63 -9.86 -4.29 17.21
CA PRO A 63 -11.14 -3.76 17.66
C PRO A 63 -12.19 -3.96 16.57
N PRO A 64 -13.46 -4.21 16.94
CA PRO A 64 -14.51 -4.44 15.95
C PRO A 64 -14.65 -3.24 15.03
N LEU A 65 -14.93 -3.49 13.75
CA LEU A 65 -15.24 -2.44 12.79
C LEU A 65 -16.47 -1.64 13.23
N PRO A 66 -16.59 -0.35 12.84
CA PRO A 66 -17.83 0.39 13.03
C PRO A 66 -19.03 -0.39 12.45
N PRO A 67 -20.15 -0.52 13.19
CA PRO A 67 -21.27 -1.37 12.77
C PRO A 67 -21.76 -1.06 11.36
N ARG A 68 -21.89 0.23 11.01
CA ARG A 68 -22.28 0.69 9.68
C ARG A 68 -21.41 0.14 8.55
N VAL A 69 -20.10 0.00 8.78
CA VAL A 69 -19.15 -0.51 7.77
C VAL A 69 -19.28 -2.02 7.67
N ALA A 70 -19.35 -2.72 8.80
CA ALA A 70 -19.53 -4.17 8.83
C ALA A 70 -20.86 -4.57 8.16
N GLU A 71 -21.95 -3.85 8.47
CA GLU A 71 -23.27 -4.04 7.87
C GLU A 71 -23.27 -3.73 6.38
N TYR A 72 -22.65 -2.62 5.95
CA TYR A 72 -22.50 -2.29 4.54
C TYR A 72 -21.78 -3.40 3.77
N ILE A 73 -20.62 -3.87 4.26
CA ILE A 73 -19.86 -4.93 3.61
C ILE A 73 -20.68 -6.23 3.56
N ALA A 74 -21.35 -6.58 4.67
CA ALA A 74 -22.15 -7.80 4.75
C ALA A 74 -23.35 -7.77 3.80
N HIS A 75 -24.02 -6.63 3.69
CA HIS A 75 -25.20 -6.44 2.86
C HIS A 75 -24.83 -6.33 1.37
N GLU A 76 -23.95 -5.38 1.02
CA GLU A 76 -23.61 -5.06 -0.38
C GLU A 76 -22.92 -6.24 -1.09
N TYR A 77 -22.13 -7.01 -0.35
CA TYR A 77 -21.35 -8.11 -0.90
C TYR A 77 -21.78 -9.47 -0.34
N ALA A 78 -23.05 -9.61 0.02
CA ALA A 78 -23.63 -10.85 0.57
C ALA A 78 -23.31 -12.10 -0.29
N ASN A 79 -23.29 -11.92 -1.62
CA ASN A 79 -23.05 -12.99 -2.60
C ASN A 79 -21.57 -13.21 -2.96
N SER A 80 -20.64 -12.59 -2.24
CA SER A 80 -19.20 -12.78 -2.48
C SER A 80 -18.43 -12.80 -1.17
N ALA A 81 -18.22 -13.98 -0.60
CA ALA A 81 -17.47 -14.12 0.66
C ALA A 81 -16.06 -13.56 0.55
N VAL A 82 -15.37 -13.81 -0.58
CA VAL A 82 -14.02 -13.30 -0.84
C VAL A 82 -13.97 -11.77 -0.91
N THR A 83 -15.01 -11.13 -1.48
CA THR A 83 -15.09 -9.66 -1.51
C THR A 83 -15.29 -9.11 -0.10
N ARG A 84 -16.18 -9.73 0.69
CA ARG A 84 -16.40 -9.33 2.09
C ARG A 84 -15.13 -9.37 2.90
N GLU A 85 -14.38 -10.46 2.81
CA GLU A 85 -13.15 -10.63 3.60
C GLU A 85 -12.05 -9.67 3.14
N ALA A 86 -11.87 -9.50 1.83
CA ALA A 86 -10.90 -8.55 1.27
C ALA A 86 -11.19 -7.11 1.73
N LEU A 87 -12.44 -6.67 1.65
CA LEU A 87 -12.84 -5.32 2.07
C LEU A 87 -12.82 -5.16 3.59
N THR A 88 -13.13 -6.21 4.34
CA THR A 88 -13.01 -6.24 5.81
C THR A 88 -11.55 -6.06 6.23
N GLN A 89 -10.61 -6.73 5.56
CA GLN A 89 -9.18 -6.56 5.84
C GLN A 89 -8.71 -5.12 5.60
N ILE A 90 -9.17 -4.47 4.51
CA ILE A 90 -8.87 -3.06 4.26
C ILE A 90 -9.51 -2.16 5.31
N ALA A 91 -10.76 -2.43 5.68
CA ALA A 91 -11.51 -1.66 6.66
C ALA A 91 -10.83 -1.68 8.04
N TYR A 92 -10.19 -2.78 8.43
CA TYR A 92 -9.39 -2.80 9.66
C TYR A 92 -8.18 -1.87 9.58
N GLY A 93 -7.52 -1.77 8.42
CA GLY A 93 -6.44 -0.80 8.20
C GLY A 93 -6.93 0.65 8.31
N TRP A 94 -8.09 0.97 7.73
CA TRP A 94 -8.70 2.30 7.90
C TRP A 94 -9.16 2.57 9.33
N SER A 95 -9.68 1.55 10.04
CA SER A 95 -10.04 1.67 11.45
C SER A 95 -8.84 2.02 12.30
N GLN A 96 -7.68 1.39 12.05
CA GLN A 96 -6.43 1.77 12.71
C GLN A 96 -6.03 3.20 12.37
N ALA A 97 -6.13 3.59 11.09
CA ALA A 97 -5.80 4.95 10.66
C ALA A 97 -6.67 6.04 11.34
N VAL A 98 -7.95 5.73 11.60
CA VAL A 98 -8.89 6.66 12.23
C VAL A 98 -8.75 6.68 13.75
N ASN A 99 -8.61 5.51 14.38
CA ASN A 99 -8.75 5.39 15.84
C ASN A 99 -7.41 5.35 16.59
N ASP A 100 -6.37 4.81 15.97
CA ASP A 100 -5.17 4.39 16.68
C ASP A 100 -3.96 5.30 16.39
N VAL A 101 -4.02 6.15 15.37
CA VAL A 101 -2.88 6.98 14.94
C VAL A 101 -2.66 8.19 15.84
N ARG A 102 -1.49 8.24 16.49
CA ARG A 102 -1.05 9.38 17.29
C ARG A 102 0.23 10.03 16.79
N ASP A 103 1.10 9.25 16.17
CA ASP A 103 2.40 9.69 15.67
C ASP A 103 2.74 9.07 14.28
N PRO A 104 3.89 9.42 13.67
CA PRO A 104 4.29 8.89 12.36
C PRO A 104 4.54 7.37 12.34
N ALA A 105 4.88 6.74 13.47
CA ALA A 105 5.11 5.30 13.54
C ALA A 105 3.77 4.53 13.51
N ASP A 106 2.76 5.04 14.22
CA ASP A 106 1.40 4.54 14.11
C ASP A 106 0.87 4.72 12.68
N ALA A 107 1.12 5.88 12.08
CA ALA A 107 0.71 6.15 10.70
C ALA A 107 1.39 5.19 9.71
N LYS A 108 2.68 4.84 9.91
CA LYS A 108 3.32 3.79 9.12
C LYS A 108 2.60 2.45 9.28
N THR A 109 2.35 2.03 10.51
CA THR A 109 1.69 0.74 10.80
C THR A 109 0.30 0.65 10.16
N ALA A 110 -0.52 1.70 10.33
CA ALA A 110 -1.85 1.76 9.74
C ALA A 110 -1.79 1.80 8.21
N GLY A 111 -0.86 2.56 7.63
CA GLY A 111 -0.66 2.64 6.19
C GLY A 111 -0.18 1.32 5.57
N ASP A 112 0.73 0.60 6.24
CA ASP A 112 1.17 -0.74 5.83
C ASP A 112 -0.01 -1.74 5.87
N ALA A 113 -0.88 -1.65 6.88
CA ALA A 113 -2.10 -2.45 6.96
C ALA A 113 -3.08 -2.15 5.81
N ILE A 114 -3.28 -0.87 5.47
CA ILE A 114 -4.10 -0.43 4.33
C ILE A 114 -3.50 -0.94 3.02
N ALA A 115 -2.20 -0.74 2.79
CA ALA A 115 -1.49 -1.18 1.59
C ALA A 115 -1.61 -2.69 1.41
N LYS A 116 -1.43 -3.46 2.48
CA LYS A 116 -1.62 -4.90 2.50
C LYS A 116 -3.06 -5.31 2.15
N GLY A 117 -4.07 -4.65 2.70
CA GLY A 117 -5.46 -4.89 2.35
C GLY A 117 -5.75 -4.61 0.86
N ILE A 118 -5.27 -3.48 0.33
CA ILE A 118 -5.47 -3.11 -1.07
C ILE A 118 -4.80 -4.12 -1.99
N ALA A 119 -3.56 -4.51 -1.71
CA ALA A 119 -2.85 -5.53 -2.47
C ALA A 119 -3.56 -6.88 -2.42
N CYS A 120 -4.21 -7.22 -1.29
CA CYS A 120 -5.02 -8.43 -1.20
C CYS A 120 -6.24 -8.35 -2.13
N ALA A 121 -7.03 -7.28 -2.03
CA ALA A 121 -8.25 -7.10 -2.82
C ALA A 121 -7.97 -7.08 -4.33
N LEU A 122 -6.85 -6.46 -4.74
CA LEU A 122 -6.45 -6.37 -6.14
C LEU A 122 -5.62 -7.57 -6.62
N SER A 123 -5.37 -8.57 -5.77
CA SER A 123 -4.66 -9.78 -6.17
C SER A 123 -5.46 -10.57 -7.20
N ALA A 124 -4.76 -11.19 -8.16
CA ALA A 124 -5.40 -12.02 -9.18
C ALA A 124 -6.29 -13.12 -8.56
N ARG A 125 -5.89 -13.68 -7.41
CA ARG A 125 -6.67 -14.71 -6.71
C ARG A 125 -8.01 -14.18 -6.21
N VAL A 126 -8.03 -12.97 -5.63
CA VAL A 126 -9.28 -12.34 -5.18
C VAL A 126 -10.14 -11.93 -6.36
N LEU A 127 -9.57 -11.26 -7.37
CA LEU A 127 -10.31 -10.80 -8.55
C LEU A 127 -11.00 -11.97 -9.29
N VAL A 128 -10.25 -13.05 -9.56
CA VAL A 128 -10.80 -14.26 -10.22
C VAL A 128 -11.89 -14.90 -9.37
N LYS A 129 -11.67 -15.04 -8.05
CA LYS A 129 -12.64 -15.66 -7.14
C LYS A 129 -13.90 -14.81 -6.97
N ALA A 130 -13.75 -13.49 -6.94
CA ALA A 130 -14.85 -12.54 -6.86
C ALA A 130 -15.61 -12.39 -8.18
N GLY A 131 -15.04 -12.88 -9.29
CA GLY A 131 -15.63 -12.74 -10.63
C GLY A 131 -15.69 -11.29 -11.10
N VAL A 132 -14.73 -10.45 -10.68
CA VAL A 132 -14.69 -9.02 -11.04
C VAL A 132 -13.33 -8.59 -11.58
N ASP A 133 -13.33 -7.55 -12.38
CA ASP A 133 -12.10 -6.90 -12.82
C ASP A 133 -11.52 -5.97 -11.74
N GLN A 134 -10.30 -5.50 -12.00
CA GLN A 134 -9.57 -4.62 -11.09
C GLN A 134 -10.31 -3.29 -10.87
N GLN A 135 -10.94 -2.72 -11.90
CA GLN A 135 -11.62 -1.44 -11.81
C GLN A 135 -12.85 -1.52 -10.90
N THR A 136 -13.65 -2.56 -11.07
CA THR A 136 -14.80 -2.87 -10.21
C THR A 136 -14.36 -3.05 -8.77
N MET A 137 -13.26 -3.76 -8.51
CA MET A 137 -12.75 -3.92 -7.15
C MET A 137 -12.25 -2.58 -6.57
N LEU A 138 -11.56 -1.75 -7.36
CA LEU A 138 -11.17 -0.39 -6.94
C LEU A 138 -12.38 0.46 -6.56
N ASP A 139 -13.48 0.36 -7.30
CA ASP A 139 -14.68 1.12 -7.00
C ASP A 139 -15.38 0.60 -5.73
N ARG A 140 -15.35 -0.71 -5.46
CA ARG A 140 -15.78 -1.28 -4.16
C ARG A 140 -14.92 -0.80 -2.99
N ILE A 141 -13.60 -0.72 -3.17
CA ILE A 141 -12.68 -0.16 -2.18
C ILE A 141 -13.05 1.30 -1.90
N LYS A 142 -13.26 2.12 -2.94
CA LYS A 142 -13.67 3.53 -2.77
C LYS A 142 -15.02 3.64 -2.06
N GLY A 143 -16.01 2.83 -2.45
CA GLY A 143 -17.34 2.81 -1.82
C GLY A 143 -17.26 2.45 -0.33
N THR A 144 -16.51 1.40 0.01
CA THR A 144 -16.30 0.99 1.41
C THR A 144 -15.58 2.08 2.21
N ARG A 145 -14.57 2.74 1.61
CA ARG A 145 -13.88 3.87 2.25
C ARG A 145 -14.82 5.05 2.50
N ALA A 146 -15.73 5.33 1.59
CA ALA A 146 -16.71 6.41 1.76
C ALA A 146 -17.62 6.13 2.96
N VAL A 147 -18.05 4.88 3.16
CA VAL A 147 -18.83 4.48 4.37
C VAL A 147 -17.98 4.56 5.64
N MET A 148 -16.70 4.21 5.57
CA MET A 148 -15.77 4.32 6.70
C MET A 148 -15.54 5.77 7.14
N LEU A 149 -15.60 6.72 6.21
CA LEU A 149 -15.28 8.13 6.43
C LEU A 149 -16.54 9.03 6.33
N ASP A 150 -17.72 8.46 6.50
CA ASP A 150 -19.01 9.16 6.35
C ASP A 150 -19.31 10.18 7.46
N THR A 151 -18.56 10.16 8.57
CA THR A 151 -18.65 11.16 9.64
C THR A 151 -17.54 12.20 9.55
N GLU A 152 -17.82 13.42 10.03
CA GLU A 152 -16.83 14.49 10.11
C GLU A 152 -15.63 14.09 10.98
N ALA A 153 -15.89 13.44 12.12
CA ALA A 153 -14.85 12.99 13.04
C ALA A 153 -13.90 11.98 12.38
N ASP A 154 -14.45 10.97 11.68
CA ASP A 154 -13.64 9.95 11.01
C ASP A 154 -12.87 10.54 9.83
N THR A 155 -13.48 11.48 9.09
CA THR A 155 -12.80 12.22 8.02
C THR A 155 -11.62 13.04 8.55
N LEU A 156 -11.82 13.82 9.62
CA LEU A 156 -10.76 14.62 10.24
C LEU A 156 -9.62 13.75 10.79
N ALA A 157 -9.97 12.65 11.45
CA ALA A 157 -8.99 11.67 11.93
C ALA A 157 -8.19 11.07 10.77
N TYR A 158 -8.84 10.73 9.67
CA TYR A 158 -8.17 10.21 8.49
C TYR A 158 -7.27 11.25 7.81
N ILE A 159 -7.65 12.53 7.79
CA ILE A 159 -6.78 13.62 7.33
C ILE A 159 -5.54 13.75 8.22
N ARG A 160 -5.69 13.63 9.54
CA ARG A 160 -4.54 13.62 10.47
C ARG A 160 -3.61 12.43 10.17
N PHE A 161 -4.15 11.24 9.96
CA PHE A 161 -3.37 10.10 9.48
C PHE A 161 -2.60 10.43 8.21
N GLN A 162 -3.25 11.03 7.19
CA GLN A 162 -2.56 11.39 5.94
C GLN A 162 -1.42 12.40 6.16
N SER A 163 -1.60 13.37 7.07
CA SER A 163 -0.53 14.33 7.39
C SER A 163 0.67 13.67 8.08
N LEU A 164 0.43 12.68 8.95
CA LEU A 164 1.47 11.94 9.68
C LEU A 164 2.14 10.89 8.80
N ALA A 165 1.41 10.34 7.84
CA ALA A 165 1.92 9.44 6.82
C ALA A 165 2.79 10.16 5.77
N GLY A 166 2.69 11.50 5.67
CA GLY A 166 3.51 12.31 4.77
C GLY A 166 5.00 12.14 5.06
N GLY A 167 5.74 11.55 4.10
CA GLY A 167 7.17 11.27 4.25
C GLY A 167 7.51 9.84 4.69
N GLN A 168 6.50 9.02 5.02
CA GLN A 168 6.69 7.61 5.32
C GLN A 168 6.69 6.78 4.03
N PHE A 169 7.57 5.78 3.96
CA PHE A 169 7.50 4.72 2.95
C PHE A 169 6.70 3.54 3.53
N PHE A 170 5.71 3.09 2.77
CA PHE A 170 4.97 1.88 3.09
C PHE A 170 5.65 0.67 2.46
N ASP A 171 5.64 -0.43 3.20
CA ASP A 171 6.26 -1.68 2.74
C ASP A 171 5.45 -2.24 1.57
N ASP A 172 6.14 -2.78 0.55
CA ASP A 172 5.44 -3.57 -0.48
C ASP A 172 4.91 -4.85 0.19
N PRO A 173 3.58 -5.04 0.28
CA PRO A 173 3.00 -6.21 0.93
C PRO A 173 3.28 -7.52 0.17
N GLY A 174 3.80 -7.44 -1.06
CA GLY A 174 4.16 -8.60 -1.87
C GLY A 174 2.96 -9.44 -2.31
N SER A 175 3.25 -10.65 -2.80
CA SER A 175 2.24 -11.54 -3.39
C SER A 175 1.35 -12.26 -2.37
N ALA A 176 1.73 -12.27 -1.09
CA ALA A 176 1.01 -12.91 0.02
C ALA A 176 0.36 -11.87 0.95
N SER A 177 -0.38 -10.94 0.35
CA SER A 177 -0.97 -9.78 1.03
C SER A 177 -2.27 -10.11 1.79
N CYS A 178 -2.99 -11.17 1.42
CA CYS A 178 -4.20 -11.58 2.12
C CYS A 178 -3.91 -12.26 3.47
N GLY A 179 -4.65 -11.86 4.51
CA GLY A 179 -4.67 -12.56 5.81
C GLY A 179 -5.48 -13.85 5.81
N PHE A 180 -6.12 -14.16 4.67
CA PHE A 180 -6.94 -15.33 4.42
C PHE A 180 -6.53 -15.97 3.08
N ASN A 181 -6.98 -17.19 2.83
CA ASN A 181 -6.76 -17.87 1.55
C ASN A 181 -7.98 -17.69 0.63
N PRO A 182 -7.91 -16.88 -0.44
CA PRO A 182 -9.04 -16.64 -1.34
C PRO A 182 -9.55 -17.92 -2.01
N THR A 183 -8.66 -18.87 -2.30
CA THR A 183 -9.00 -20.08 -3.03
C THR A 183 -9.87 -21.04 -2.22
N SER A 184 -9.75 -21.03 -0.89
CA SER A 184 -10.54 -21.89 -0.01
C SER A 184 -11.90 -21.29 0.38
N MET A 185 -12.21 -20.06 -0.06
CA MET A 185 -13.47 -19.41 0.28
C MET A 185 -14.63 -19.92 -0.58
N PRO A 186 -15.87 -19.90 -0.07
CA PRO A 186 -17.04 -20.06 -0.93
C PRO A 186 -17.14 -18.86 -1.89
N ASN A 187 -17.83 -19.05 -3.02
CA ASN A 187 -18.23 -17.93 -3.86
C ASN A 187 -19.40 -17.23 -3.16
#